data_AF-A0A2U3I7B8-F1
#
_entry.id   AF-A0A2U3I7B8-F1
#
_cell.length_a   1.000
_cell.length_b   1.000
_cell.length_c   1.000
_cell.angle_alpha   90.00
_cell.angle_beta   90.00
_cell.angle_gamma   90.00
#
_symmetry.space_group_name_H-M   'P 1'
#
loop_
_entity.id
_entity.type
_entity.pdbx_description
1 polymer ?
#
loop_
_entity_poly.entity_id
_entity_poly.type
_entity_poly.pdbx_seq_one_letter_code
_entity_poly.pdbx_strand_id
1 'polypeptide(L)'
;MTNEASMSAKERDALREVVRLNGRVAKTAIDEYAATLRARMEENLSQIFDEDDERWAELVAHANQVGREADDRLKAIAKASGIPLENAPGFVCAFINRGRYGLKDRRAEVRKAGNAKIDARVKNARAQLERALAAKHTELIAGSLTSEQAKATLASMPTPEQLLPPMKKRDIEELLSGNPSALLLSAQSLNEEDY
;
A
#
# COMPACT_ATOMS: atom_id res chain seq x y z
N MET A 1 -28.77 -46.66 -14.25
CA MET A 1 -28.05 -45.42 -14.59
C MET A 1 -29.04 -44.28 -14.38
N THR A 2 -28.92 -43.55 -13.28
CA THR A 2 -29.82 -42.46 -12.93
C THR A 2 -29.57 -41.30 -13.89
N ASN A 3 -30.57 -40.98 -14.69
CA ASN A 3 -30.58 -39.83 -15.59
C ASN A 3 -30.63 -38.58 -14.69
N GLU A 4 -29.48 -37.97 -14.37
CA GLU A 4 -29.46 -36.67 -13.71
C GLU A 4 -30.12 -35.67 -14.65
N ALA A 5 -31.36 -35.30 -14.33
CA ALA A 5 -32.13 -34.37 -15.14
C ALA A 5 -31.35 -33.04 -15.24
N SER A 6 -31.12 -32.59 -16.48
CA SER A 6 -30.56 -31.27 -16.76
C SER A 6 -31.36 -30.19 -16.02
N MET A 7 -30.65 -29.25 -15.40
CA MET A 7 -31.23 -28.20 -14.56
C MET A 7 -32.35 -27.42 -15.29
N SER A 8 -33.47 -27.18 -14.61
CA SER A 8 -34.61 -26.45 -15.18
C SER A 8 -34.27 -24.98 -15.47
N ALA A 9 -35.05 -24.35 -16.34
CA ALA A 9 -34.88 -22.93 -16.66
C ALA A 9 -35.01 -22.02 -15.42
N LYS A 10 -35.95 -22.33 -14.50
CA LYS A 10 -36.15 -21.56 -13.27
C LYS A 10 -34.96 -21.67 -12.31
N GLU A 11 -34.38 -22.85 -12.18
CA GLU A 11 -33.18 -23.05 -11.36
C GLU A 11 -31.98 -22.31 -11.95
N ARG A 12 -31.83 -22.31 -13.28
CA ARG A 12 -30.79 -21.50 -13.97
C ARG A 12 -30.94 -20.01 -13.69
N ASP A 13 -32.16 -19.48 -13.75
CA ASP A 13 -32.41 -18.06 -13.51
C ASP A 13 -32.15 -17.69 -12.04
N ALA A 14 -32.54 -18.54 -11.10
CA ALA A 14 -32.20 -18.36 -9.69
C ALA A 14 -30.68 -18.38 -9.46
N LEU A 15 -29.95 -19.28 -10.12
CA LEU A 15 -28.49 -19.37 -9.98
C LEU A 15 -27.78 -18.14 -10.56
N ARG A 16 -28.25 -17.63 -11.70
CA ARG A 16 -27.73 -16.37 -12.28
C ARG A 16 -27.88 -15.22 -11.31
N GLU A 17 -29.01 -15.14 -10.61
CA GLU A 17 -29.23 -14.10 -9.61
C GLU A 17 -28.29 -14.24 -8.41
N VAL A 18 -28.06 -15.46 -7.93
CA VAL A 18 -27.08 -15.73 -6.85
C VAL A 18 -25.67 -15.32 -7.28
N VAL A 19 -25.21 -15.70 -8.48
CA VAL A 19 -23.90 -15.30 -9.02
C VAL A 19 -23.79 -13.76 -9.07
N ARG A 20 -24.85 -13.08 -9.48
CA ARG A 20 -24.91 -11.61 -9.54
C ARG A 20 -24.85 -10.97 -8.16
N LEU A 21 -25.52 -11.55 -7.15
CA LEU A 21 -25.48 -11.08 -5.76
C LEU A 21 -24.09 -11.28 -5.16
N ASN A 22 -23.50 -12.45 -5.36
CA ASN A 22 -22.16 -12.76 -4.91
C ASN A 22 -21.11 -11.83 -5.54
N GLY A 23 -21.26 -11.51 -6.83
CA GLY A 23 -20.42 -10.52 -7.51
C GLY A 23 -20.52 -9.13 -6.88
N ARG A 24 -21.70 -8.73 -6.39
CA ARG A 24 -21.85 -7.45 -5.63
C ARG A 24 -21.13 -7.52 -4.29
N VAL A 25 -21.31 -8.60 -3.53
CA VAL A 25 -20.65 -8.81 -2.23
C VAL A 25 -19.12 -8.79 -2.40
N ALA A 26 -18.59 -9.49 -3.40
CA ALA A 26 -17.16 -9.51 -3.68
C ALA A 26 -16.59 -8.12 -4.04
N LYS A 27 -17.35 -7.29 -4.78
CA LYS A 27 -16.96 -5.89 -5.04
C LYS A 27 -16.91 -5.05 -3.76
N THR A 28 -17.89 -5.21 -2.87
CA THR A 28 -17.90 -4.52 -1.57
C THR A 28 -16.69 -4.96 -0.72
N ALA A 29 -16.41 -6.26 -0.67
CA ALA A 29 -15.26 -6.80 0.07
C ALA A 29 -13.91 -6.27 -0.48
N ILE A 30 -13.78 -6.10 -1.81
CA ILE A 30 -12.62 -5.46 -2.44
C ILE A 30 -12.41 -4.03 -1.89
N ASP A 31 -13.50 -3.26 -1.73
CA ASP A 31 -13.44 -1.88 -1.26
C ASP A 31 -13.11 -1.79 0.23
N GLU A 32 -13.70 -2.66 1.06
CA GLU A 32 -13.39 -2.78 2.50
C GLU A 32 -11.92 -3.14 2.73
N TYR A 33 -11.41 -4.10 1.94
CA TYR A 33 -10.03 -4.50 2.03
C TYR A 33 -9.08 -3.39 1.57
N ALA A 34 -9.42 -2.66 0.50
CA ALA A 34 -8.66 -1.51 0.06
C ALA A 34 -8.61 -0.39 1.13
N ALA A 35 -9.68 -0.17 1.89
CA ALA A 35 -9.67 0.75 3.02
C ALA A 35 -8.71 0.30 4.13
N THR A 36 -8.69 -1.00 4.45
CA THR A 36 -7.74 -1.59 5.40
C THR A 36 -6.29 -1.40 4.96
N LEU A 37 -6.00 -1.59 3.67
CA LEU A 37 -4.67 -1.37 3.10
C LEU A 37 -4.22 0.08 3.21
N ARG A 38 -5.12 1.03 2.95
CA ARG A 38 -4.83 2.47 3.11
C ARG A 38 -4.56 2.84 4.57
N ALA A 39 -5.35 2.31 5.50
CA ALA A 39 -5.15 2.54 6.93
C ALA A 39 -3.76 2.04 7.39
N ARG A 40 -3.40 0.81 7.03
CA ARG A 40 -2.06 0.25 7.33
C ARG A 40 -0.93 1.06 6.70
N MET A 41 -1.12 1.55 5.48
CA MET A 41 -0.14 2.41 4.83
C MET A 41 0.08 3.71 5.60
N GLU A 42 -0.99 4.37 6.07
CA GLU A 42 -0.88 5.58 6.88
C GLU A 42 -0.25 5.33 8.26
N GLU A 43 -0.52 4.19 8.88
CA GLU A 43 0.13 3.78 10.12
C GLU A 43 1.65 3.63 9.93
N ASN A 44 2.07 2.91 8.88
CA ASN A 44 3.49 2.77 8.54
C ASN A 44 4.14 4.12 8.22
N LEU A 45 3.46 4.99 7.44
CA LEU A 45 3.95 6.34 7.20
C LEU A 45 4.11 7.13 8.50
N SER A 46 3.19 6.98 9.45
CA SER A 46 3.29 7.70 10.72
C SER A 46 4.47 7.19 11.56
N GLN A 47 4.74 5.88 11.57
CA GLN A 47 5.90 5.29 12.25
C GLN A 47 7.25 5.69 11.62
N ILE A 48 7.31 5.78 10.29
CA ILE A 48 8.56 6.11 9.58
C ILE A 48 8.89 7.60 9.70
N PHE A 49 7.87 8.44 9.68
CA PHE A 49 7.98 9.89 9.73
C PHE A 49 7.75 10.43 11.15
N ASP A 50 7.88 9.60 12.18
CA ASP A 50 7.69 10.02 13.57
C ASP A 50 8.68 11.14 13.90
N GLU A 51 8.15 12.33 14.16
CA GLU A 51 8.92 13.55 14.39
C GLU A 51 9.68 13.50 15.72
N ASP A 52 9.20 12.64 16.63
CA ASP A 52 9.69 12.46 18.00
C ASP A 52 10.45 11.14 18.18
N ASP A 53 11.24 10.74 17.18
CA ASP A 53 12.14 9.59 17.31
C ASP A 53 13.16 9.84 18.43
N GLU A 54 12.85 9.27 19.61
CA GLU A 54 13.62 9.35 20.85
C GLU A 54 15.08 8.95 20.63
N ARG A 55 15.36 8.06 19.66
CA ARG A 55 16.72 7.61 19.32
C ARG A 55 17.66 8.77 18.98
N TRP A 56 17.12 9.89 18.48
CA TRP A 56 17.92 11.05 18.10
C TRP A 56 17.74 12.24 19.03
N ALA A 57 16.76 12.22 19.93
CA ALA A 57 16.44 13.36 20.79
C ALA A 57 17.62 13.75 21.68
N GLU A 58 18.23 12.76 22.34
CA GLU A 58 19.40 12.94 23.20
C GLU A 58 20.61 13.46 22.42
N LEU A 59 20.89 12.88 21.25
CA LEU A 59 22.02 13.26 20.41
C LEU A 59 21.86 14.67 19.81
N VAL A 60 20.63 15.04 19.42
CA VAL A 60 20.33 16.40 18.94
C VAL A 60 20.46 17.41 20.07
N ALA A 61 19.95 17.09 21.27
CA ALA A 61 20.11 17.93 22.45
C ALA A 61 21.59 18.13 22.79
N HIS A 62 22.37 17.05 22.77
CA HIS A 62 23.81 17.07 23.02
C HIS A 62 24.55 17.91 21.97
N ALA A 63 24.29 17.74 20.68
CA ALA A 63 24.93 18.52 19.63
C ALA A 63 24.62 20.03 19.74
N ASN A 64 23.38 20.38 20.07
CA ASN A 64 22.99 21.77 20.34
C ASN A 64 23.73 22.34 21.54
N GLN A 65 23.92 21.55 22.60
CA GLN A 65 24.72 21.95 23.75
C GLN A 65 26.18 22.20 23.37
N VAL A 66 26.83 21.24 22.70
CA VAL A 66 28.22 21.39 22.23
C VAL A 66 28.38 22.61 21.33
N GLY A 67 27.40 22.87 20.45
CA GLY A 67 27.43 24.05 19.60
C GLY A 67 27.35 25.37 20.35
N ARG A 68 26.50 25.45 21.39
CA ARG A 68 26.44 26.63 22.26
C ARG A 68 27.75 26.84 23.01
N GLU A 69 28.32 25.77 23.57
CA GLU A 69 29.60 25.85 24.29
C GLU A 69 30.75 26.30 23.37
N ALA A 70 30.76 25.87 22.11
CA ALA A 70 31.74 26.31 21.12
C ALA A 70 31.57 27.81 20.77
N ASP A 71 30.33 28.25 20.56
CA ASP A 71 30.01 29.66 20.27
C ASP A 71 30.38 30.59 21.45
N ASP A 72 30.10 30.17 22.68
CA ASP A 72 30.46 30.91 23.89
C ASP A 72 31.99 31.08 24.02
N ARG A 73 32.76 30.04 23.69
CA ARG A 73 34.23 30.11 23.66
C ARG A 73 34.73 31.07 22.60
N LEU A 74 34.16 31.05 21.39
CA LEU A 74 34.51 31.98 20.32
C LEU A 74 34.26 33.44 20.73
N LYS A 75 33.10 33.71 21.34
CA LYS A 75 32.76 35.03 21.86
C LYS A 75 33.69 35.49 22.98
N ALA A 76 34.08 34.59 23.88
CA ALA A 76 35.04 34.89 24.94
C ALA A 76 36.42 35.27 24.37
N ILE A 77 36.92 34.53 23.37
CA ILE A 77 38.18 34.83 22.67
C ILE A 77 38.12 36.17 21.94
N ALA A 78 37.02 36.42 21.22
CA ALA A 78 36.81 37.68 20.51
C ALA A 78 36.84 38.88 21.48
N LYS A 79 36.12 38.77 22.60
CA LYS A 79 36.11 39.78 23.67
C LYS A 79 37.50 40.00 24.25
N ALA A 80 38.24 38.94 24.55
CA ALA A 80 39.60 39.03 25.09
C ALA A 80 40.60 39.67 24.10
N SER A 81 40.36 39.50 22.79
CA SER A 81 41.18 40.07 21.71
C SER A 81 40.77 41.49 21.33
N GLY A 82 39.78 42.09 22.01
CA GLY A 82 39.28 43.45 21.71
C GLY A 82 38.46 43.53 20.42
N ILE A 83 37.98 42.40 19.90
CA ILE A 83 37.10 42.36 18.74
C ILE A 83 35.68 42.69 19.19
N PRO A 84 35.02 43.72 18.64
CA PRO A 84 33.61 43.99 18.90
C PRO A 84 32.75 42.78 18.55
N LEU A 85 31.73 42.47 19.37
CA LEU A 85 30.94 41.23 19.24
C LEU A 85 30.20 41.13 17.90
N GLU A 86 29.84 42.26 17.29
CA GLU A 86 29.27 42.34 15.94
C GLU A 86 30.22 41.84 14.84
N ASN A 87 31.53 41.84 15.11
CA ASN A 87 32.58 41.37 14.22
C ASN A 87 33.15 40.01 14.66
N ALA A 88 32.64 39.45 15.76
CA ALA A 88 33.09 38.16 16.26
C ALA A 88 32.54 37.02 15.37
N PRO A 89 33.35 35.98 15.08
CA PRO A 89 32.84 34.80 14.41
C PRO A 89 31.80 34.11 15.30
N GLY A 90 30.64 33.81 14.73
CA GLY A 90 29.59 33.03 15.39
C GLY A 90 29.60 31.58 14.93
N PHE A 91 29.25 30.67 15.83
CA PHE A 91 28.99 29.28 15.50
C PHE A 91 27.54 28.92 15.84
N VAL A 92 26.87 28.28 14.89
CA VAL A 92 25.53 27.73 15.10
C VAL A 92 25.55 26.27 14.67
N CYS A 93 25.32 25.37 15.62
CA CYS A 93 24.99 24.00 15.29
C CYS A 93 23.54 23.98 14.80
N ALA A 94 23.37 23.83 13.49
CA ALA A 94 22.06 23.64 12.90
C ALA A 94 22.05 22.31 12.15
N PHE A 95 21.10 21.44 12.51
CA PHE A 95 20.75 20.31 11.68
C PHE A 95 19.97 20.81 10.47
N ILE A 96 20.69 21.13 9.39
CA ILE A 96 20.09 21.47 8.09
C ILE A 96 19.21 20.28 7.62
N ASN A 97 19.56 19.07 8.04
CA ASN A 97 18.78 17.87 7.83
C ASN A 97 18.32 17.22 9.14
N ARG A 98 17.02 17.33 9.38
CA ARG A 98 16.18 16.13 9.32
C ARG A 98 15.36 16.22 8.02
N GLY A 99 15.99 16.26 6.84
CA GLY A 99 15.32 16.39 5.53
C GLY A 99 14.06 17.27 5.55
N ARG A 100 14.19 18.55 5.89
CA ARG A 100 13.14 19.29 6.63
C ARG A 100 11.97 19.83 5.78
N TYR A 101 12.15 19.97 4.48
CA TYR A 101 11.07 20.16 3.50
C TYR A 101 10.72 18.86 2.76
N GLY A 102 11.54 17.82 2.95
CA GLY A 102 11.31 16.49 2.41
C GLY A 102 10.17 15.80 3.13
N LEU A 103 10.11 15.77 4.46
CA LEU A 103 9.20 14.83 5.15
C LEU A 103 7.70 15.02 4.85
N LYS A 104 7.18 16.25 4.86
CA LYS A 104 5.74 16.49 4.58
C LYS A 104 5.39 16.28 3.11
N ASP A 105 6.15 16.89 2.21
CA ASP A 105 5.94 16.79 0.76
C ASP A 105 6.23 15.37 0.28
N ARG A 106 7.29 14.73 0.78
CA ARG A 106 7.59 13.31 0.56
C ARG A 106 6.52 12.40 1.14
N ARG A 107 6.02 12.65 2.34
CA ARG A 107 4.89 11.88 2.90
C ARG A 107 3.66 12.04 2.02
N ALA A 108 3.40 13.23 1.50
CA ALA A 108 2.31 13.47 0.54
C ALA A 108 2.55 12.76 -0.81
N GLU A 109 3.77 12.78 -1.34
CA GLU A 109 4.17 12.05 -2.54
C GLU A 109 4.01 10.54 -2.37
N VAL A 110 4.54 9.97 -1.28
CA VAL A 110 4.48 8.54 -0.98
C VAL A 110 3.03 8.12 -0.74
N ARG A 111 2.23 8.92 -0.03
CA ARG A 111 0.79 8.72 0.11
C ARG A 111 0.10 8.70 -1.25
N LYS A 112 0.39 9.67 -2.11
CA LYS A 112 -0.20 9.76 -3.45
C LYS A 112 0.16 8.55 -4.30
N ALA A 113 1.43 8.15 -4.31
CA ALA A 113 1.92 6.99 -5.04
C ALA A 113 1.31 5.67 -4.51
N GLY A 114 1.25 5.52 -3.19
CA GLY A 114 0.65 4.36 -2.54
C GLY A 114 -0.84 4.22 -2.82
N ASN A 115 -1.60 5.32 -2.73
CA ASN A 115 -3.01 5.34 -3.10
C ASN A 115 -3.21 4.98 -4.59
N ALA A 116 -2.39 5.54 -5.50
CA ALA A 116 -2.46 5.21 -6.92
C ALA A 116 -2.19 3.71 -7.18
N LYS A 117 -1.24 3.11 -6.45
CA LYS A 117 -0.92 1.66 -6.53
C LYS A 117 -2.08 0.81 -6.01
N ILE A 118 -2.70 1.19 -4.89
CA ILE A 118 -3.90 0.52 -4.35
C ILE A 118 -5.06 0.61 -5.35
N ASP A 119 -5.31 1.79 -5.92
CA ASP A 119 -6.38 1.99 -6.91
C ASP A 119 -6.15 1.15 -8.17
N ALA A 120 -4.91 1.04 -8.65
CA ALA A 120 -4.57 0.18 -9.77
C ALA A 120 -4.82 -1.31 -9.45
N ARG A 121 -4.46 -1.77 -8.24
CA ARG A 121 -4.74 -3.14 -7.77
C ARG A 121 -6.25 -3.39 -7.68
N VAL A 122 -7.03 -2.45 -7.14
CA VAL A 122 -8.50 -2.54 -7.08
C VAL A 122 -9.12 -2.64 -8.48
N LYS A 123 -8.67 -1.81 -9.43
CA LYS A 123 -9.16 -1.87 -10.82
C LYS A 123 -8.87 -3.23 -11.46
N ASN A 124 -7.67 -3.76 -11.26
CA ASN A 124 -7.29 -5.08 -11.78
C ASN A 124 -8.15 -6.20 -11.15
N ALA A 125 -8.28 -6.20 -9.83
CA ALA A 125 -9.11 -7.17 -9.11
C ALA A 125 -10.57 -7.15 -9.57
N ARG A 126 -11.16 -5.95 -9.74
CA ARG A 126 -12.51 -5.80 -10.29
C ARG A 126 -12.61 -6.36 -11.71
N ALA A 127 -11.63 -6.08 -12.58
CA ALA A 127 -11.63 -6.62 -13.94
C ALA A 127 -11.51 -8.15 -13.96
N GLN A 128 -10.73 -8.75 -13.07
CA GLN A 128 -10.64 -10.20 -12.93
C GLN A 128 -11.96 -10.80 -12.43
N LEU A 129 -12.58 -10.19 -11.42
CA LEU A 129 -13.89 -10.59 -10.91
C LEU A 129 -14.96 -10.54 -12.01
N GLU A 130 -15.02 -9.46 -12.79
CA GLU A 130 -15.99 -9.34 -13.90
C GLU A 130 -15.79 -10.41 -14.97
N ARG A 131 -14.54 -10.71 -15.35
CA ARG A 131 -14.24 -11.81 -16.30
C ARG A 131 -14.68 -13.15 -15.74
N ALA A 132 -14.43 -13.42 -14.45
CA ALA A 132 -14.85 -14.65 -13.81
C ALA A 132 -16.38 -14.78 -13.77
N LEU A 133 -17.10 -13.70 -13.42
CA LEU A 133 -18.56 -13.66 -13.44
C LEU A 133 -19.12 -13.89 -14.85
N ALA A 134 -18.54 -13.26 -15.87
CA ALA A 134 -18.96 -13.42 -17.26
C ALA A 134 -18.77 -14.86 -17.77
N ALA A 135 -17.64 -15.50 -17.44
CA ALA A 135 -17.40 -16.91 -17.74
C ALA A 135 -18.45 -17.82 -17.09
N LYS A 136 -18.75 -17.59 -15.81
CA LYS A 136 -19.77 -18.33 -15.06
C LYS A 136 -21.17 -18.12 -15.62
N HIS A 137 -21.53 -16.90 -16.02
CA HIS A 137 -22.79 -16.64 -16.72
C HIS A 137 -22.88 -17.38 -18.06
N THR A 138 -21.79 -17.46 -18.81
CA THR A 138 -21.72 -18.19 -20.09
C THR A 138 -21.94 -19.68 -19.87
N GLU A 139 -21.26 -20.27 -18.88
CA GLU A 139 -21.45 -21.68 -18.47
C GLU A 139 -22.92 -21.97 -18.09
N LEU A 140 -23.57 -21.05 -17.36
CA LEU A 140 -24.97 -21.21 -16.97
C LEU A 140 -25.97 -21.06 -18.12
N ILE A 141 -25.65 -20.26 -19.14
CA ILE A 141 -26.47 -20.13 -20.35
C ILE A 141 -26.35 -21.37 -21.25
N ALA A 142 -25.17 -21.98 -21.33
CA ALA A 142 -24.93 -23.16 -22.16
C ALA A 142 -25.78 -24.38 -21.78
N GLY A 143 -26.42 -24.39 -20.60
CA GLY A 143 -27.43 -25.38 -20.21
C GLY A 143 -26.87 -26.78 -19.92
N SER A 144 -25.55 -26.92 -19.80
CA SER A 144 -24.86 -28.20 -19.64
C SER A 144 -24.71 -28.67 -18.18
N LEU A 145 -25.11 -27.86 -17.20
CA LEU A 145 -24.86 -28.12 -15.78
C LEU A 145 -25.97 -28.97 -15.15
N THR A 146 -25.58 -30.04 -14.47
CA THR A 146 -26.44 -30.74 -13.49
C THR A 146 -26.48 -29.97 -12.17
N SER A 147 -27.45 -30.26 -11.30
CA SER A 147 -27.63 -29.54 -10.02
C SER A 147 -26.41 -29.63 -9.10
N GLU A 148 -25.66 -30.73 -9.13
CA GLU A 148 -24.41 -30.87 -8.37
C GLU A 148 -23.26 -30.06 -8.96
N GLN A 149 -23.14 -30.02 -10.30
CA GLN A 149 -22.16 -29.17 -10.97
C GLN A 149 -22.45 -27.67 -10.75
N ALA A 150 -23.73 -27.29 -10.65
CA ALA A 150 -24.14 -25.92 -10.31
C ALA A 150 -23.70 -25.51 -8.89
N LYS A 151 -23.84 -26.40 -7.90
CA LYS A 151 -23.34 -26.17 -6.54
C LYS A 151 -21.82 -26.05 -6.49
N ALA A 152 -21.10 -26.93 -7.18
CA ALA A 152 -19.64 -26.87 -7.28
C ALA A 152 -19.18 -25.56 -7.95
N THR A 153 -19.90 -25.11 -8.98
CA THR A 153 -19.65 -23.84 -9.69
C THR A 153 -19.86 -22.61 -8.80
N LEU A 154 -20.84 -22.65 -7.90
CA LEU A 154 -21.04 -21.59 -6.89
C LEU A 154 -19.96 -21.60 -5.81
N ALA A 155 -19.52 -22.79 -5.39
CA ALA A 155 -18.47 -22.95 -4.38
C ALA A 155 -17.09 -22.54 -4.91
N SER A 156 -16.86 -22.60 -6.23
CA SER A 156 -15.59 -22.23 -6.87
C SER A 156 -15.43 -20.72 -7.12
N MET A 157 -16.30 -19.86 -6.58
CA MET A 157 -16.12 -18.43 -6.76
C MET A 157 -14.87 -17.95 -6.01
N PRO A 158 -14.04 -17.09 -6.63
CA PRO A 158 -12.84 -16.60 -6.00
C PRO A 158 -13.19 -15.72 -4.78
N THR A 159 -12.47 -15.97 -3.68
CA THR A 159 -12.59 -15.20 -2.44
C THR A 159 -11.94 -13.81 -2.60
N PRO A 160 -12.37 -12.80 -1.83
CA PRO A 160 -11.77 -11.46 -1.86
C PRO A 160 -10.25 -11.47 -1.64
N GLU A 161 -9.74 -12.36 -0.80
CA GLU A 161 -8.31 -12.51 -0.49
C GLU A 161 -7.52 -13.10 -1.68
N GLN A 162 -8.17 -13.94 -2.51
CA GLN A 162 -7.58 -14.46 -3.75
C GLN A 162 -7.56 -13.40 -4.86
N LEU A 163 -8.53 -12.48 -4.86
CA LEU A 163 -8.64 -11.40 -5.85
C LEU A 163 -7.79 -10.16 -5.47
N LEU A 164 -7.55 -9.96 -4.18
CA LEU A 164 -6.70 -8.90 -3.65
C LEU A 164 -5.66 -9.51 -2.71
N PRO A 165 -4.57 -10.07 -3.26
CA PRO A 165 -3.51 -10.62 -2.42
C PRO A 165 -2.94 -9.56 -1.47
N PRO A 166 -2.63 -9.92 -0.22
CA PRO A 166 -2.22 -8.97 0.81
C PRO A 166 -0.95 -8.24 0.41
N MET A 167 -0.90 -6.92 0.67
CA MET A 167 0.36 -6.19 0.54
C MET A 167 1.36 -6.73 1.56
N LYS A 168 2.51 -7.20 1.06
CA LYS A 168 3.60 -7.67 1.92
C LYS A 168 4.40 -6.46 2.42
N LYS A 169 5.09 -6.63 3.54
CA LYS A 169 5.96 -5.57 4.12
C LYS A 169 6.96 -5.00 3.10
N ARG A 170 7.46 -5.87 2.20
CA ARG A 170 8.32 -5.52 1.06
C ARG A 170 7.69 -4.53 0.07
N ASP A 171 6.38 -4.58 -0.17
CA ASP A 171 5.69 -3.64 -1.07
C ASP A 171 5.76 -2.20 -0.55
N ILE A 172 5.82 -2.04 0.78
CA ILE A 172 5.89 -0.75 1.48
C ILE A 172 7.34 -0.26 1.48
N GLU A 173 8.30 -1.14 1.75
CA GLU A 173 9.74 -0.86 1.69
C GLU A 173 10.18 -0.39 0.29
N GLU A 174 9.64 -1.00 -0.78
CA GLU A 174 9.90 -0.59 -2.16
C GLU A 174 9.37 0.83 -2.46
N LEU A 175 8.18 1.18 -1.98
CA LEU A 175 7.61 2.53 -2.13
C LEU A 175 8.46 3.60 -1.41
N LEU A 176 9.08 3.23 -0.29
CA LEU A 176 9.94 4.12 0.49
C LEU A 176 11.31 4.32 -0.16
N SER A 177 11.86 3.28 -0.79
CA SER A 177 13.17 3.32 -1.45
C SER A 177 13.24 4.23 -2.70
N GLY A 178 12.09 4.69 -3.21
CA GLY A 178 12.03 5.57 -4.38
C GLY A 178 12.48 4.91 -5.68
N ASN A 179 12.57 3.57 -5.73
CA ASN A 179 13.00 2.85 -6.92
C ASN A 179 11.85 2.76 -7.94
N PRO A 180 11.93 3.43 -9.11
CA PRO A 180 10.86 3.42 -10.11
C PRO A 180 10.64 2.05 -10.75
N SER A 181 11.59 1.11 -10.62
CA SER A 181 11.46 -0.26 -11.14
C SER A 181 10.33 -1.07 -10.48
N ALA A 182 9.88 -0.67 -9.28
CA ALA A 182 8.72 -1.27 -8.61
C ALA A 182 7.37 -0.95 -9.29
N LEU A 183 7.34 0.00 -10.24
CA LEU A 183 6.16 0.31 -11.05
C LEU A 183 5.99 -0.61 -12.27
N LEU A 184 7.01 -1.40 -12.62
CA LEU A 184 7.03 -2.20 -13.86
C LEU A 184 7.06 -3.73 -13.66
N LEU A 185 7.38 -4.23 -12.46
CA LEU A 185 7.44 -5.67 -12.20
C LEU A 185 6.16 -6.20 -11.54
N SER A 186 5.07 -6.24 -12.31
CA SER A 186 4.01 -7.24 -12.09
C SER A 186 3.48 -7.85 -13.39
N ALA A 187 4.23 -7.73 -14.49
CA ALA A 187 3.88 -8.32 -15.79
C ALA A 187 4.84 -9.44 -16.25
N GLN A 188 5.90 -9.75 -15.49
CA GLN A 188 6.93 -10.71 -15.89
C GLN A 188 7.23 -11.83 -14.89
N SER A 189 6.39 -12.07 -13.87
CA SER A 189 6.54 -13.28 -13.02
C SER A 189 5.72 -14.48 -13.54
N LEU A 190 5.54 -14.58 -14.85
CA LEU A 190 5.14 -15.80 -15.53
C LEU A 190 6.32 -16.20 -16.40
N ASN A 191 6.86 -17.40 -16.15
CA ASN A 191 8.04 -18.03 -16.75
C ASN A 191 9.32 -17.86 -15.92
N GLU A 192 9.39 -18.60 -14.82
CA GLU A 192 10.66 -19.20 -14.36
C GLU A 192 10.35 -20.34 -13.37
N GLU A 193 9.65 -21.35 -13.89
CA GLU A 193 9.85 -22.75 -13.50
C GLU A 193 9.83 -23.54 -14.81
N ASP A 194 11.02 -23.82 -15.35
CA ASP A 194 11.34 -25.10 -16.00
C ASP A 194 12.84 -25.16 -16.36
N TYR A 195 13.48 -26.21 -15.83
CA TYR A 195 14.88 -26.68 -15.90
C TYR A 195 15.87 -26.18 -14.85
#